data_AF-A0A382NWC7-F1
#
_entry.id   AF-A0A382NWC7-F1
#
_cell.length_a   1.000
_cell.length_b   1.000
_cell.length_c   1.000
_cell.angle_alpha   90.00
_cell.angle_beta   90.00
_cell.angle_gamma   90.00
#
_symmetry.space_group_name_H-M   'P 1'
#
loop_
_entity.id
_entity.type
_entity.pdbx_description
1 polymer ?
#
loop_
_entity_poly.entity_id
_entity_poly.type
_entity_poly.pdbx_seq_one_letter_code
_entity_poly.pdbx_strand_id
1 'polypeptide(L)' 'MLGKKQLEDGHYNEALNSFEQAILLNQKDPDLWNLKGITLRSLGLYDEAIECFNKSLEIDPRDKNAS' A
#
# COMPACT_ATOMS: atom_id res chain seq x y z
N MET A 1 4.85 2.60 11.98
CA MET A 1 4.35 3.66 11.08
C MET A 1 2.87 3.82 11.33
N LEU A 2 2.36 5.04 11.48
CA LEU A 2 0.97 5.30 11.86
C LEU A 2 -0.04 4.59 10.93
N GLY A 3 0.24 4.55 9.62
CA GLY A 3 -0.58 3.84 8.63
C GLY A 3 -0.70 2.32 8.87
N LYS A 4 0.38 1.64 9.29
CA LYS A 4 0.33 0.19 9.58
C LYS A 4 -0.60 -0.11 10.77
N LYS A 5 -0.53 0.72 11.81
CA LYS A 5 -1.41 0.57 12.98
C LYS A 5 -2.87 0.84 12.61
N GLN A 6 -3.14 1.88 11.82
CA GLN A 6 -4.49 2.17 11.32
C GLN A 6 -5.07 1.02 10.50
N LEU A 7 -4.24 0.37 9.67
CA LEU A 7 -4.62 -0.81 8.91
C LEU A 7 -4.98 -1.99 9.83
N GLU A 8 -4.18 -2.26 10.87
CA GLU A 8 -4.46 -3.30 11.87
C GLU A 8 -5.74 -3.02 12.66
N ASP A 9 -5.99 -1.76 12.99
CA ASP A 9 -7.19 -1.32 13.71
C ASP A 9 -8.45 -1.24 12.81
N GLY A 10 -8.33 -1.50 11.50
CA GLY A 10 -9.43 -1.46 10.53
C GLY A 10 -9.81 -0.05 10.03
N HIS A 11 -9.04 0.97 10.39
CA HIS A 11 -9.19 2.35 9.92
C HIS A 11 -8.58 2.53 8.52
N TYR A 12 -9.20 1.88 7.53
CA TYR A 12 -8.61 1.75 6.20
C TYR A 12 -8.48 3.07 5.45
N ASN A 13 -9.42 4.01 5.59
CA ASN A 13 -9.34 5.32 4.92
C ASN A 13 -8.18 6.17 5.47
N GLU A 14 -7.99 6.16 6.78
CA GLU A 14 -6.89 6.84 7.45
C GLU A 14 -5.54 6.20 7.12
N ALA A 15 -5.50 4.86 7.08
CA ALA A 15 -4.32 4.12 6.64
C ALA A 15 -3.95 4.48 5.20
N LEU A 16 -4.94 4.55 4.30
CA LEU A 16 -4.74 4.91 2.89
C LEU A 16 -4.11 6.30 2.78
N ASN A 17 -4.69 7.30 3.45
CA ASN A 17 -4.14 8.66 3.44
C ASN A 17 -2.70 8.70 4.01
N SER A 18 -2.44 7.96 5.09
CA SER A 18 -1.08 7.85 5.66
C SER A 18 -0.08 7.25 4.66
N PHE A 19 -0.48 6.21 3.93
CA PHE A 19 0.37 5.59 2.91
C PHE A 19 0.56 6.49 1.69
N GLU A 20 -0.45 7.25 1.27
CA GLU A 20 -0.31 8.22 0.20
C GLU A 20 0.69 9.33 0.55
N GLN A 21 0.62 9.87 1.76
CA GLN A 21 1.61 10.84 2.23
C GLN A 21 3.02 10.22 2.30
N ALA A 22 3.13 8.97 2.77
CA ALA A 22 4.43 8.28 2.80
C ALA A 22 4.99 8.05 1.39
N ILE A 23 4.16 7.68 0.41
CA ILE A 23 4.56 7.48 -0.99
C ILE A 23 5.04 8.80 -1.59
N LEU A 24 4.39 9.93 -1.29
CA LEU A 24 4.86 11.25 -1.75
C LEU A 24 6.28 11.56 -1.27
N LEU A 25 6.63 11.12 -0.07
CA LEU A 25 7.97 11.30 0.51
C LEU A 25 8.98 10.29 -0.04
N ASN A 26 8.57 9.05 -0.32
CA ASN A 26 9.43 8.02 -0.88
C ASN A 26 8.69 7.13 -1.89
N GLN A 27 8.68 7.56 -3.16
CA GLN A 27 7.98 6.86 -4.23
C GLN A 27 8.63 5.54 -4.65
N LYS A 28 9.88 5.30 -4.25
CA LYS A 28 10.68 4.12 -4.62
C LYS A 28 10.73 3.07 -3.52
N ASP A 29 9.83 3.15 -2.55
CA ASP A 29 9.69 2.13 -1.51
C ASP A 29 8.59 1.13 -1.90
N PRO A 30 8.94 -0.11 -2.30
CA PRO A 30 7.94 -1.10 -2.69
C PRO A 30 7.00 -1.43 -1.51
N ASP A 31 7.48 -1.43 -0.27
CA ASP A 31 6.64 -1.75 0.89
C ASP A 31 5.47 -0.77 1.03
N LEU A 32 5.65 0.51 0.67
CA LEU A 32 4.58 1.49 0.73
C LEU A 32 3.47 1.22 -0.30
N TRP A 33 3.85 0.78 -1.50
CA TRP A 33 2.89 0.40 -2.55
C TRP A 33 2.13 -0.87 -2.15
N ASN A 34 2.79 -1.86 -1.55
CA ASN A 34 2.10 -3.02 -1.01
C ASN A 34 1.12 -2.68 0.11
N LEU A 35 1.53 -1.84 1.05
CA LEU A 35 0.66 -1.45 2.16
C LEU A 35 -0.58 -0.68 1.66
N LYS A 36 -0.40 0.19 0.66
CA LYS A 36 -1.52 0.83 -0.05
C LYS A 36 -2.41 -0.22 -0.73
N GLY A 37 -1.83 -1.18 -1.45
CA GLY A 37 -2.56 -2.27 -2.10
C GLY A 37 -3.38 -3.12 -1.13
N ILE A 38 -2.80 -3.51 0.00
CA ILE A 38 -3.50 -4.25 1.07
C ILE A 38 -4.67 -3.42 1.62
N THR A 39 -4.46 -2.12 1.82
CA THR A 39 -5.50 -1.21 2.33
C THR A 39 -6.67 -1.08 1.35
N LEU A 40 -6.38 -0.93 0.05
CA LEU A 40 -7.39 -0.87 -1.02
C LEU A 40 -8.15 -2.19 -1.15
N ARG A 41 -7.45 -3.33 -1.04
CA ARG A 41 -8.07 -4.66 -1.00
C ARG A 41 -9.06 -4.78 0.17
N SER A 42 -8.69 -4.29 1.35
CA SER A 42 -9.58 -4.28 2.52
C SER A 42 -10.80 -3.36 2.34
N LEU A 43 -10.71 -2.34 1.48
CA LEU A 43 -11.82 -1.47 1.08
C LEU A 43 -12.67 -2.04 -0.06
N GLY A 44 -12.29 -3.19 -0.63
CA GLY A 44 -12.97 -3.80 -1.80
C GLY A 44 -12.61 -3.16 -3.15
N LEU A 45 -11.59 -2.30 -3.17
CA LEU A 45 -11.07 -1.64 -4.37
C LEU A 45 -9.96 -2.51 -4.98
N TYR A 46 -10.38 -3.61 -5.61
CA TYR A 46 -9.46 -4.66 -6.06
C TYR A 46 -8.60 -4.24 -7.25
N ASP A 47 -9.15 -3.47 -8.18
CA ASP A 47 -8.43 -3.05 -9.39
C ASP A 47 -7.28 -2.11 -9.01
N GLU A 48 -7.55 -1.13 -8.15
CA GLU A 48 -6.54 -0.20 -7.64
C GLU A 48 -5.50 -0.91 -6.75
N ALA A 49 -5.91 -1.95 -6.02
CA ALA A 49 -4.98 -2.77 -5.25
C ALA A 49 -3.98 -3.50 -6.17
N ILE A 50 -4.46 -4.08 -7.28
CA ILE A 50 -3.62 -4.75 -8.29
C ILE A 50 -2.64 -3.76 -8.90
N GLU A 51 -3.07 -2.55 -9.23
CA GLU A 51 -2.16 -1.51 -9.72
C GLU A 51 -1.05 -1.19 -8.73
N CYS A 52 -1.37 -1.12 -7.43
CA CYS A 52 -0.38 -0.89 -6.38
C CYS A 52 0.62 -2.05 -6.26
N PHE A 53 0.17 -3.30 -6.31
CA PHE A 53 1.07 -4.46 -6.28
C PHE A 53 1.96 -4.52 -7.52
N ASN A 54 1.42 -4.19 -8.70
CA ASN A 54 2.21 -4.07 -9.92
C ASN A 54 3.29 -2.98 -9.79
N LYS A 55 2.96 -1.82 -9.21
CA LYS A 55 3.95 -0.79 -8.93
C LYS A 55 5.03 -1.24 -7.96
N SER A 56 4.68 -2.03 -6.95
CA SER A 56 5.67 -2.61 -6.05
C SER A 56 6.68 -3.48 -6.80
N LEU A 57 6.19 -4.36 -7.69
CA LEU A 57 7.03 -5.23 -8.52
C LEU A 57 7.83 -4.48 -9.60
N GLU A 58 7.32 -3.37 -10.10
CA GLU A 58 8.09 -2.50 -11.00
C GLU A 58 9.29 -1.84 -10.28
N ILE A 59 9.15 -1.53 -8.99
CA ILE A 59 10.19 -0.91 -8.18
C ILE A 59 11.21 -1.95 -7.70
N ASP A 60 10.74 -3.05 -7.11
CA ASP A 60 11.55 -4.22 -6.78
C ASP A 60 10.89 -5.49 -7.32
N PRO A 61 11.38 -6.02 -8.45
CA PRO A 61 10.86 -7.27 -9.03
C PRO A 61 10.98 -8.50 -8.13
N ARG A 62 11.74 -8.43 -7.03
CA ARG A 62 11.90 -9.51 -6.05
C ARG A 62 11.07 -9.29 -4.79
N ASP A 63 10.23 -8.26 -4.78
CA ASP A 63 9.35 -7.99 -3.67
C ASP A 63 8.36 -9.14 -3.47
N LYS A 64 8.56 -9.88 -2.38
CA LYS A 64 7.76 -11.05 -2.03
C LYS A 64 6.42 -10.68 -1.40
N ASN A 65 6.24 -9.41 -1.05
CA ASN A 65 5.07 -8.91 -0.36
C ASN A 65 4.00 -8.39 -1.34
N ALA A 66 4.30 -8.36 -2.65
CA ALA A 66 3.34 -8.03 -3.70
C ALA A 66 2.39 -9.22 -3.94
N SER A 67 1.25 -9.23 -3.22
CA SER A 67 0.25 -10.31 -3.27
C SER A 67 -1.13 -9.91 -2.77
#